data_AF-A0A0L0S9F4-F1
#
_entry.id   AF-A0A0L0S9F4-F1
#
_cell.length_a   1.000
_cell.length_b   1.000
_cell.length_c   1.000
_cell.angle_alpha   90.00
_cell.angle_beta   90.00
_cell.angle_gamma   90.00
#
_symmetry.space_group_name_H-M   'P 1'
#
loop_
_entity.id
_entity.type
_entity.pdbx_description
1 polymer ?
#
loop_
_entity_poly.entity_id
_entity_poly.type
_entity_poly.pdbx_seq_one_letter_code
_entity_poly.pdbx_strand_id
1 'polypeptide(L)'
;MARAATPAVVGTPVSAAVVAPSPALSASTTSAAGSRGALAAPVVGGVSPDRVSAYQTAVDGLMQARASENRTAVLMSLKNIVFACKAMTEEVEAFESVPTNLAAPDRERLLALKSQLTASLTELMGAAKAHATGAAPMDVTSQDLQSAAGKLSVTINGIVDVVGVRDASGAGSAGAPAPPSEAPSSSPAGGNDGTGDTSASSAAGGRAHSPMDLDDPDPLSLPDLRAFLETQTNRIVQAIQALLQAMRGNAPDDQFLVTVRSISGIVVPLTGTCRASLAHASTPPQVRDKGNAILAQLADANRELAQLGDALAEGGAGNVPPSKQQLASAAYEVAKCTKALLGLVEM
;
A
#
# COMPACT_ATOMS: atom_id res chain seq x y z
N MET A 1 -17.38 37.88 57.19
CA MET A 1 -18.03 36.91 58.09
C MET A 1 -19.41 36.66 57.50
N ALA A 2 -19.87 35.49 57.06
CA ALA A 2 -19.57 34.10 57.41
C ALA A 2 -19.57 33.20 56.16
N ARG A 3 -18.93 32.04 56.31
CA ARG A 3 -18.54 31.07 55.28
C ARG A 3 -19.35 29.78 55.47
N ALA A 4 -19.69 29.16 54.33
CA ALA A 4 -19.84 27.72 54.08
C ALA A 4 -20.94 26.90 54.80
N ALA A 5 -21.82 26.33 53.98
CA ALA A 5 -22.41 25.00 54.20
C ALA A 5 -22.50 24.26 52.85
N THR A 6 -21.80 23.13 52.80
CA THR A 6 -21.86 21.99 51.86
C THR A 6 -22.09 20.73 52.73
N PRO A 7 -22.33 19.51 52.21
CA PRO A 7 -22.85 19.07 50.90
C PRO A 7 -23.95 17.96 51.04
N ALA A 8 -24.48 17.46 49.92
CA ALA A 8 -25.16 16.16 49.86
C ALA A 8 -24.58 15.35 48.70
N VAL A 9 -24.00 14.18 48.99
CA VAL A 9 -23.61 13.17 48.01
C VAL A 9 -24.19 11.83 48.44
N VAL A 10 -24.88 11.17 47.50
CA VAL A 10 -25.49 9.85 47.65
C VAL A 10 -24.48 8.81 47.14
N GLY A 11 -24.14 7.83 47.97
CA GLY A 11 -23.34 6.67 47.61
C GLY A 11 -23.85 5.44 48.35
N THR A 12 -24.38 4.47 47.61
CA THR A 12 -24.84 3.16 48.06
C THR A 12 -23.71 2.12 48.09
N PRO A 13 -23.89 0.98 48.78
CA PRO A 13 -22.80 0.24 49.43
C PRO A 13 -22.18 -0.90 48.61
N VAL A 14 -20.93 -1.20 49.01
CA VAL A 14 -20.08 -2.32 48.60
C VAL A 14 -20.60 -3.66 49.18
N SER A 15 -20.66 -4.68 48.32
CA SER A 15 -20.82 -6.09 48.70
C SER A 15 -19.48 -6.83 48.64
N ALA A 16 -19.30 -7.70 49.64
CA ALA A 16 -18.17 -8.57 49.90
C ALA A 16 -18.04 -9.74 48.90
N ALA A 17 -16.83 -10.30 48.77
CA ALA A 17 -16.55 -11.72 49.09
C ALA A 17 -15.13 -12.17 48.67
N VAL A 18 -14.39 -12.64 49.68
CA VAL A 18 -13.62 -13.91 49.74
C VAL A 18 -12.52 -14.18 48.69
N VAL A 19 -11.28 -14.22 49.18
CA VAL A 19 -10.07 -14.73 48.50
C VAL A 19 -9.45 -15.86 49.34
N ALA A 20 -8.84 -16.81 48.61
CA ALA A 20 -7.95 -17.94 49.00
C ALA A 20 -8.63 -19.31 49.22
N PRO A 21 -7.92 -20.47 49.07
CA PRO A 21 -6.49 -20.66 48.75
C PRO A 21 -6.16 -21.70 47.64
N SER A 22 -4.87 -21.78 47.27
CA SER A 22 -4.24 -22.84 46.46
C SER A 22 -4.36 -24.24 47.07
N PRO A 23 -4.14 -25.30 46.26
CA PRO A 23 -3.14 -26.30 46.65
C PRO A 23 -2.27 -26.81 45.48
N ALA A 24 -1.14 -27.40 45.85
CA ALA A 24 -0.11 -27.93 44.98
C ALA A 24 -0.21 -29.46 44.79
N LEU A 25 0.61 -29.97 43.85
CA LEU A 25 1.18 -31.33 43.72
C LEU A 25 0.33 -32.42 43.04
N SER A 26 0.76 -32.86 41.84
CA SER A 26 1.46 -34.16 41.67
C SER A 26 1.77 -34.46 40.20
N ALA A 27 2.96 -35.01 39.97
CA ALA A 27 3.42 -35.57 38.71
C ALA A 27 2.83 -36.97 38.46
N SER A 28 2.66 -37.36 37.20
CA SER A 28 2.82 -38.75 36.73
C SER A 28 3.00 -38.80 35.23
N THR A 29 4.08 -39.47 34.83
CA THR A 29 4.51 -39.83 33.50
C THR A 29 3.61 -40.92 32.90
N THR A 30 3.19 -40.79 31.64
CA THR A 30 2.99 -41.95 30.75
C THR A 30 3.34 -41.60 29.30
N SER A 31 4.26 -42.41 28.77
CA SER A 31 4.66 -42.51 27.37
C SER A 31 3.79 -43.56 26.68
N ALA A 32 3.22 -43.24 25.52
CA ALA A 32 2.85 -44.18 24.45
C ALA A 32 2.37 -43.34 23.24
N ALA A 33 3.19 -43.20 22.21
CA ALA A 33 3.24 -44.09 21.05
C ALA A 33 1.99 -44.02 20.15
N GLY A 34 2.14 -43.30 19.04
CA GLY A 34 1.89 -43.87 17.72
C GLY A 34 0.49 -43.82 17.15
N SER A 35 0.42 -43.25 15.94
CA SER A 35 -0.69 -43.25 14.97
C SER A 35 -1.81 -42.26 15.33
N ARG A 36 -2.30 -41.42 14.42
CA ARG A 36 -2.57 -41.67 13.00
C ARG A 36 -2.44 -40.35 12.25
N GLY A 37 -1.87 -40.40 11.05
CA GLY A 37 -1.77 -39.26 10.16
C GLY A 37 -3.13 -38.59 9.97
N ALA A 38 -3.22 -37.34 10.40
CA ALA A 38 -4.04 -36.39 9.67
C ALA A 38 -3.22 -36.07 8.42
N LEU A 39 -3.72 -36.54 7.27
CA LEU A 39 -3.29 -36.07 5.97
C LEU A 39 -3.55 -34.56 5.98
N ALA A 40 -2.58 -33.78 6.43
CA ALA A 40 -2.61 -32.34 6.28
C ALA A 40 -2.62 -32.12 4.77
N ALA A 41 -3.77 -31.67 4.26
CA ALA A 41 -3.83 -31.11 2.93
C ALA A 41 -2.64 -30.16 2.78
N PRO A 42 -1.98 -30.09 1.61
CA PRO A 42 -0.97 -29.07 1.40
C PRO A 42 -1.65 -27.73 1.65
N VAL A 43 -1.40 -27.14 2.82
CA VAL A 43 -1.83 -25.78 3.13
C VAL A 43 -0.94 -24.95 2.24
N VAL A 44 -1.43 -24.72 1.03
CA VAL A 44 -0.79 -23.85 0.06
C VAL A 44 -0.83 -22.48 0.72
N GLY A 45 0.27 -22.08 1.36
CA GLY A 45 0.34 -20.79 2.04
C GLY A 45 -0.05 -19.66 1.10
N GLY A 46 -0.80 -18.70 1.62
CA GLY A 46 -1.31 -17.59 0.81
C GLY A 46 -0.26 -16.54 0.47
N VAL A 47 0.94 -16.61 1.06
CA VAL A 47 2.04 -15.67 0.79
C VAL A 47 3.26 -16.39 0.23
N SER A 48 3.82 -15.89 -0.86
CA SER A 48 5.06 -16.40 -1.44
C SER A 48 6.29 -16.01 -0.61
N PRO A 49 7.30 -16.89 -0.48
CA PRO A 49 8.51 -16.62 0.30
C PRO A 49 9.29 -15.41 -0.22
N ASP A 50 9.22 -15.15 -1.53
CA ASP A 50 9.83 -13.99 -2.17
C ASP A 50 9.29 -12.67 -1.60
N ARG A 51 7.99 -12.61 -1.26
CA ARG A 51 7.38 -11.39 -0.67
C ARG A 51 7.84 -11.15 0.75
N VAL A 52 7.95 -12.22 1.52
CA VAL A 52 8.46 -12.16 2.90
C VAL A 52 9.92 -11.70 2.89
N SER A 53 10.73 -12.24 1.98
CA SER A 53 12.13 -11.81 1.78
C SER A 53 12.24 -10.36 1.29
N ALA A 54 11.39 -9.94 0.36
CA ALA A 54 11.33 -8.56 -0.12
C ALA A 54 10.96 -7.58 1.00
N TYR A 55 10.00 -7.94 1.86
CA TYR A 55 9.65 -7.13 3.03
C TYR A 55 10.81 -7.02 4.01
N GLN A 56 11.48 -8.13 4.35
CA GLN A 56 12.65 -8.13 5.24
C GLN A 56 13.77 -7.23 4.69
N THR A 57 14.07 -7.37 3.39
CA THR A 57 15.05 -6.51 2.70
C THR A 57 14.67 -5.03 2.78
N ALA A 58 13.38 -4.71 2.67
CA ALA A 58 12.89 -3.34 2.79
C ALA A 58 13.03 -2.78 4.22
N VAL A 59 12.75 -3.59 5.25
CA VAL A 59 12.95 -3.23 6.65
C VAL A 59 14.43 -3.01 6.95
N ASP A 60 15.31 -3.90 6.49
CA ASP A 60 16.75 -3.75 6.64
C ASP A 60 17.26 -2.48 5.94
N GLY A 61 16.76 -2.21 4.73
CA GLY A 61 17.04 -0.98 3.99
C GLY A 61 16.57 0.28 4.72
N LEU A 62 15.46 0.23 5.47
CA LEU A 62 15.00 1.32 6.31
C LEU A 62 15.91 1.53 7.52
N MET A 63 16.32 0.46 8.19
CA MET A 63 17.22 0.54 9.34
C MET A 63 18.59 1.08 8.94
N GLN A 64 19.08 0.70 7.76
CA GLN A 64 20.32 1.24 7.20
C GLN A 64 20.18 2.74 6.85
N ALA A 65 19.07 3.13 6.23
CA ALA A 65 18.82 4.53 5.88
C ALA A 65 18.65 5.42 7.13
N ARG A 66 18.03 4.90 8.19
CA ARG A 66 17.90 5.57 9.49
C ARG A 66 19.26 5.85 10.12
N ALA A 67 20.20 4.91 10.01
CA ALA A 67 21.56 5.09 10.50
C ALA A 67 22.42 6.02 9.61
N SER A 68 21.92 6.38 8.42
CA SER A 68 22.63 7.27 7.51
C SER A 68 22.45 8.74 7.89
N GLU A 69 23.45 9.56 7.61
CA GLU A 69 23.37 11.02 7.76
C GLU A 69 22.39 11.67 6.76
N ASN A 70 21.96 10.92 5.73
CA ASN A 70 21.00 11.37 4.73
C ASN A 70 19.56 11.07 5.18
N ARG A 71 18.95 12.04 5.86
CA ARG A 71 17.55 11.98 6.32
C ARG A 71 16.53 11.71 5.21
N THR A 72 16.82 12.10 3.97
CA THR A 72 15.91 11.89 2.82
C THR A 72 15.93 10.45 2.32
N ALA A 73 17.02 9.70 2.54
CA ALA A 73 17.12 8.29 2.15
C ALA A 73 16.08 7.41 2.85
N VAL A 74 15.64 7.80 4.06
CA VAL A 74 14.59 7.12 4.83
C VAL A 74 13.26 7.09 4.07
N LEU A 75 12.92 8.14 3.32
CA LEU A 75 11.70 8.17 2.51
C LEU A 75 11.76 7.18 1.34
N MET A 76 12.94 6.96 0.78
CA MET A 76 13.16 5.99 -0.29
C MET A 76 13.01 4.55 0.23
N SER A 77 13.61 4.25 1.38
CA SER A 77 13.45 2.94 2.03
C SER A 77 12.01 2.72 2.53
N LEU A 78 11.32 3.77 3.00
CA LEU A 78 9.90 3.71 3.37
C LEU A 78 9.03 3.32 2.16
N LYS A 79 9.30 3.84 0.96
CA LYS A 79 8.57 3.46 -0.26
C LYS A 79 8.65 1.96 -0.51
N ASN A 80 9.83 1.36 -0.35
CA ASN A 80 10.04 -0.07 -0.54
C ASN A 80 9.23 -0.90 0.46
N ILE A 81 9.12 -0.47 1.71
CA ILE A 81 8.25 -1.12 2.72
C ILE A 81 6.79 -1.06 2.29
N VAL A 82 6.31 0.11 1.84
CA VAL A 82 4.92 0.28 1.41
C VAL A 82 4.58 -0.64 0.23
N PHE A 83 5.48 -0.76 -0.74
CA PHE A 83 5.29 -1.69 -1.85
C PHE A 83 5.30 -3.15 -1.41
N ALA A 84 6.20 -3.54 -0.50
CA ALA A 84 6.22 -4.88 0.05
C ALA A 84 4.92 -5.21 0.81
N CYS A 85 4.44 -4.30 1.67
CA CYS A 85 3.16 -4.43 2.38
C CYS A 85 1.97 -4.57 1.41
N LYS A 86 1.96 -3.77 0.34
CA LYS A 86 0.91 -3.82 -0.69
C LYS A 86 0.91 -5.17 -1.40
N ALA A 87 2.06 -5.61 -1.89
CA ALA A 87 2.18 -6.90 -2.60
C ALA A 87 1.81 -8.09 -1.69
N MET A 88 2.18 -8.05 -0.41
CA MET A 88 1.75 -9.06 0.56
C MET A 88 0.24 -9.05 0.78
N THR A 89 -0.37 -7.86 0.89
CA THR A 89 -1.82 -7.75 1.10
C THR A 89 -2.60 -8.25 -0.11
N GLU A 90 -2.13 -7.98 -1.33
CA GLU A 90 -2.72 -8.50 -2.57
C GLU A 90 -2.69 -10.04 -2.63
N GLU A 91 -1.58 -10.68 -2.25
CA GLU A 91 -1.49 -12.15 -2.18
C GLU A 91 -2.41 -12.73 -1.09
N VAL A 92 -2.50 -12.08 0.06
CA VAL A 92 -3.41 -12.44 1.15
C VAL A 92 -4.88 -12.30 0.74
N GLU A 93 -5.23 -11.25 -0.01
CA GLU A 93 -6.60 -11.06 -0.55
C GLU A 93 -6.93 -12.09 -1.62
N ALA A 94 -5.98 -12.41 -2.51
CA ALA A 94 -6.15 -13.49 -3.47
C ALA A 94 -6.35 -14.85 -2.77
N PHE A 95 -5.64 -15.09 -1.67
CA PHE A 95 -5.82 -16.29 -0.86
C PHE A 95 -7.17 -16.34 -0.14
N GLU A 96 -7.63 -15.21 0.42
CA GLU A 96 -8.94 -15.09 1.10
C GLU A 96 -10.12 -15.18 0.13
N SER A 97 -9.93 -14.82 -1.15
CA SER A 97 -10.98 -14.88 -2.17
C SER A 97 -11.54 -16.29 -2.40
N VAL A 98 -10.79 -17.32 -1.99
CA VAL A 98 -11.20 -18.73 -2.01
C VAL A 98 -11.72 -19.12 -0.62
N PRO A 99 -13.03 -19.34 -0.44
CA PRO A 99 -13.66 -19.57 0.87
C PRO A 99 -13.16 -20.83 1.60
N THR A 100 -12.49 -21.74 0.88
CA THR A 100 -11.98 -23.01 1.40
C THR A 100 -10.61 -22.86 2.07
N ASN A 101 -9.92 -21.73 1.88
CA ASN A 101 -8.55 -21.54 2.35
C ASN A 101 -8.46 -21.15 3.84
N LEU A 102 -9.44 -20.43 4.39
CA LEU A 102 -9.45 -19.99 5.79
C LEU A 102 -10.73 -20.40 6.52
N ALA A 103 -10.59 -20.76 7.79
CA ALA A 103 -11.72 -20.92 8.69
C ALA A 103 -12.32 -19.54 9.07
N ALA A 104 -13.61 -19.51 9.41
CA ALA A 104 -14.30 -18.30 9.87
C ALA A 104 -13.56 -17.49 10.97
N PRO A 105 -13.00 -18.11 12.04
CA PRO A 105 -12.26 -17.36 13.07
C PRO A 105 -10.92 -16.78 12.56
N ASP A 106 -10.23 -17.51 11.67
CA ASP A 106 -8.97 -17.04 11.09
C ASP A 106 -9.20 -15.86 10.15
N ARG A 107 -10.35 -15.83 9.46
CA ARG A 107 -10.75 -14.71 8.62
C ARG A 107 -11.02 -13.44 9.42
N GLU A 108 -11.69 -13.56 10.57
CA GLU A 108 -11.90 -12.42 11.48
C GLU A 108 -10.56 -11.90 12.04
N ARG A 109 -9.67 -12.80 12.44
CA ARG A 109 -8.31 -12.46 12.88
C ARG A 109 -7.49 -11.78 11.77
N LEU A 110 -7.60 -12.26 10.54
CA LEU A 110 -6.92 -11.69 9.39
C LEU A 110 -7.42 -10.27 9.07
N LEU A 111 -8.73 -10.03 9.14
CA LEU A 111 -9.31 -8.69 8.97
C LEU A 111 -8.82 -7.72 10.05
N ALA A 112 -8.74 -8.17 11.32
CA ALA A 112 -8.19 -7.36 12.40
C ALA A 112 -6.71 -7.02 12.14
N LEU A 113 -5.91 -8.00 11.70
CA LEU A 113 -4.49 -7.80 11.35
C LEU A 113 -4.31 -6.86 10.14
N LYS A 114 -5.14 -6.94 9.10
CA LYS A 114 -5.13 -6.00 7.96
C LYS A 114 -5.44 -4.56 8.39
N SER A 115 -6.39 -4.38 9.31
CA SER A 115 -6.69 -3.08 9.91
C SER A 115 -5.49 -2.55 10.71
N GLN A 116 -4.90 -3.41 11.55
CA GLN A 116 -3.70 -3.09 12.32
C GLN A 116 -2.48 -2.78 11.44
N LEU A 117 -2.35 -3.44 10.29
CA LEU A 117 -1.30 -3.21 9.31
C LEU A 117 -1.39 -1.78 8.77
N THR A 118 -2.59 -1.37 8.37
CA THR A 118 -2.86 -0.03 7.84
C THR A 118 -2.56 1.07 8.88
N ALA A 119 -2.96 0.84 10.13
CA ALA A 119 -2.66 1.75 11.23
C ALA A 119 -1.15 1.86 11.49
N SER A 120 -0.45 0.73 11.57
CA SER A 120 1.01 0.68 11.79
C SER A 120 1.80 1.33 10.65
N LEU A 121 1.33 1.17 9.41
CA LEU A 121 1.94 1.79 8.23
C LEU A 121 1.77 3.31 8.23
N THR A 122 0.60 3.81 8.66
CA THR A 122 0.36 5.25 8.81
C THR A 122 1.24 5.85 9.90
N GLU A 123 1.38 5.16 11.04
CA GLU A 123 2.28 5.57 12.12
C GLU A 123 3.74 5.61 11.64
N LEU A 124 4.19 4.58 10.91
CA LEU A 124 5.52 4.52 10.32
C LEU A 124 5.78 5.66 9.34
N MET A 125 4.82 5.97 8.45
CA MET A 125 4.92 7.10 7.53
C MET A 125 5.07 8.43 8.26
N GLY A 126 4.32 8.62 9.35
CA GLY A 126 4.43 9.80 10.21
C GLY A 126 5.83 9.92 10.82
N ALA A 127 6.34 8.84 11.42
CA ALA A 127 7.66 8.79 12.03
C ALA A 127 8.79 9.02 11.00
N ALA A 128 8.69 8.39 9.82
CA ALA A 128 9.64 8.54 8.73
C ALA A 128 9.65 9.97 8.17
N LYS A 129 8.47 10.59 8.04
CA LYS A 129 8.35 11.99 7.64
C LYS A 129 8.98 12.92 8.68
N ALA A 130 8.70 12.69 9.98
CA ALA A 130 9.28 13.46 11.07
C ALA A 130 10.82 13.35 11.12
N HIS A 131 11.36 12.14 10.88
CA HIS A 131 12.80 11.90 10.76
C HIS A 131 13.39 12.62 9.54
N ALA A 132 12.72 12.57 8.38
CA ALA A 132 13.19 13.20 7.15
C ALA A 132 13.22 14.74 7.26
N THR A 133 12.15 15.34 7.81
CA THR A 133 12.02 16.80 7.94
C THR A 133 12.76 17.38 9.14
N GLY A 134 13.27 16.54 10.05
CA GLY A 134 13.91 16.99 11.28
C GLY A 134 12.93 17.66 12.25
N ALA A 135 11.70 17.15 12.35
CA ALA A 135 10.65 17.71 13.22
C ALA A 135 10.99 17.63 14.72
N ALA A 136 11.91 16.74 15.10
CA ALA A 136 12.44 16.58 16.45
C ALA A 136 13.92 16.13 16.37
N PRO A 137 14.65 16.06 17.51
CA PRO A 137 16.03 15.55 17.52
C PRO A 137 16.14 14.16 16.88
N MET A 138 17.27 13.90 16.20
CA MET A 138 17.51 12.64 15.46
C MET A 138 17.37 11.42 16.37
N ASP A 139 17.80 11.48 17.63
CA ASP A 139 17.69 10.35 18.56
C ASP A 139 16.24 9.92 18.81
N VAL A 140 15.34 10.91 18.97
CA VAL A 140 13.92 10.68 19.22
C VAL A 140 13.24 10.14 17.96
N THR A 141 13.44 10.80 16.83
CA THR A 141 12.81 10.39 15.56
C THR A 141 13.33 9.02 15.07
N SER A 142 14.60 8.71 15.33
CA SER A 142 15.23 7.40 15.02
C SER A 142 14.64 6.29 15.88
N GLN A 143 14.40 6.56 17.17
CA GLN A 143 13.74 5.62 18.09
C GLN A 143 12.27 5.41 17.74
N ASP A 144 11.54 6.49 17.45
CA ASP A 144 10.12 6.42 17.05
C ASP A 144 9.96 5.65 15.73
N LEU A 145 10.85 5.89 14.76
CA LEU A 145 10.88 5.16 13.49
C LEU A 145 11.14 3.67 13.71
N GLN A 146 12.11 3.32 14.57
CA GLN A 146 12.40 1.92 14.90
C GLN A 146 11.23 1.24 15.61
N SER A 147 10.58 1.92 16.54
CA SER A 147 9.40 1.42 17.26
C SER A 147 8.24 1.15 16.30
N ALA A 148 7.94 2.10 15.42
CA ALA A 148 6.89 1.96 14.41
C ALA A 148 7.18 0.80 13.43
N ALA A 149 8.43 0.66 12.96
CA ALA A 149 8.83 -0.44 12.08
C ALA A 149 8.76 -1.81 12.78
N GLY A 150 9.05 -1.86 14.08
CA GLY A 150 8.87 -3.05 14.90
C GLY A 150 7.40 -3.48 15.01
N LYS A 151 6.49 -2.54 15.30
CA LYS A 151 5.04 -2.80 15.34
C LYS A 151 4.52 -3.31 13.99
N LEU A 152 4.98 -2.72 12.89
CA LEU A 152 4.63 -3.17 11.54
C LEU A 152 5.07 -4.61 11.30
N SER A 153 6.31 -4.94 11.66
CA SER A 153 6.88 -6.28 11.47
C SER A 153 6.16 -7.36 12.29
N VAL A 154 5.76 -7.05 13.52
CA VAL A 154 4.92 -7.94 14.34
C VAL A 154 3.58 -8.21 13.66
N THR A 155 2.96 -7.16 13.13
CA THR A 155 1.67 -7.27 12.44
C THR A 155 1.78 -8.11 11.17
N ILE A 156 2.83 -7.89 10.37
CA ILE A 156 3.10 -8.69 9.16
C ILE A 156 3.37 -10.15 9.49
N ASN A 157 4.19 -10.44 10.50
CA ASN A 157 4.42 -11.82 10.91
C ASN A 157 3.11 -12.48 11.38
N GLY A 158 2.24 -11.73 12.08
CA GLY A 158 0.91 -12.21 12.42
C GLY A 158 0.04 -12.54 11.20
N ILE A 159 0.13 -11.77 10.11
CA ILE A 159 -0.55 -12.07 8.84
C ILE A 159 0.03 -13.34 8.21
N VAL A 160 1.36 -13.45 8.16
CA VAL A 160 2.05 -14.63 7.62
C VAL A 160 1.74 -15.89 8.42
N ASP A 161 1.61 -15.80 9.74
CA ASP A 161 1.26 -16.92 10.62
C ASP A 161 -0.17 -17.43 10.37
N VAL A 162 -1.12 -16.53 10.09
CA VAL A 162 -2.51 -16.89 9.81
C VAL A 162 -2.68 -17.48 8.41
N VAL A 163 -1.91 -16.98 7.44
CA VAL A 163 -2.04 -17.34 6.01
C VAL A 163 -1.10 -18.46 5.57
N GLY A 164 0.01 -18.66 6.29
CA GLY A 164 1.08 -19.59 5.95
C GLY A 164 1.95 -19.08 4.79
N VAL A 165 3.20 -19.53 4.76
CA VAL A 165 4.11 -19.33 3.61
C VAL A 165 3.90 -20.48 2.63
N ARG A 166 3.78 -20.16 1.35
CA ARG A 166 3.67 -21.16 0.27
C ARG A 166 4.98 -21.93 0.19
N ASP A 167 4.97 -23.20 0.58
CA ASP A 167 6.11 -24.07 0.34
C ASP A 167 6.33 -24.17 -1.18
N ALA A 168 7.54 -23.82 -1.63
CA ALA A 168 7.95 -23.97 -3.03
C ALA A 168 7.95 -25.44 -3.49
N SER A 169 7.71 -26.39 -2.58
CA SER A 169 7.68 -27.83 -2.81
C SER A 169 6.24 -28.38 -2.88
N GLY A 170 5.39 -27.76 -3.69
CA GLY A 170 4.04 -28.24 -4.02
C GLY A 170 3.88 -28.79 -5.45
N ALA A 171 4.97 -28.94 -6.19
CA ALA A 171 4.99 -29.64 -7.49
C ALA A 171 5.39 -31.10 -7.26
N GLY A 172 4.46 -32.02 -7.56
CA GLY A 172 4.66 -33.45 -7.35
C GLY A 172 5.91 -34.00 -8.04
N SER A 173 6.87 -34.47 -7.25
CA SER A 173 7.92 -35.38 -7.73
C SER A 173 7.45 -36.81 -7.48
N ALA A 174 6.62 -37.30 -8.40
CA ALA A 174 6.44 -38.72 -8.60
C ALA A 174 7.77 -39.28 -9.11
N GLY A 175 8.26 -40.33 -8.45
CA GLY A 175 9.54 -40.94 -8.77
C GLY A 175 9.64 -41.40 -10.22
N ALA A 176 10.81 -41.16 -10.81
CA ALA A 176 11.37 -41.99 -11.86
C ALA A 176 12.91 -41.83 -11.85
N PRO A 177 13.65 -42.89 -12.24
CA PRO A 177 14.98 -43.18 -11.72
C PRO A 177 16.13 -42.62 -12.56
N ALA A 178 17.31 -42.70 -11.94
CA ALA A 178 18.65 -42.40 -12.41
C ALA A 178 18.91 -42.51 -13.94
N PRO A 179 19.67 -41.59 -14.53
CA PRO A 179 20.33 -41.83 -15.81
C PRO A 179 21.56 -42.75 -15.62
N PRO A 180 21.87 -43.61 -16.59
CA PRO A 180 22.98 -44.56 -16.49
C PRO A 180 24.33 -43.89 -16.76
N SER A 181 25.34 -44.35 -16.02
CA SER A 181 26.75 -44.21 -16.35
C SER A 181 27.09 -45.02 -17.60
N GLU A 182 27.59 -44.35 -18.64
CA GLU A 182 28.59 -44.90 -19.55
C GLU A 182 29.63 -43.82 -19.88
N ALA A 183 30.89 -44.09 -19.56
CA ALA A 183 32.08 -43.38 -20.02
C ALA A 183 32.72 -44.19 -21.18
N PRO A 184 33.92 -43.89 -21.73
CA PRO A 184 34.74 -42.66 -21.74
C PRO A 184 35.16 -42.28 -23.20
N SER A 185 35.91 -41.18 -23.40
CA SER A 185 37.08 -41.12 -24.32
C SER A 185 37.65 -39.70 -24.52
N SER A 186 38.91 -39.54 -24.08
CA SER A 186 40.06 -39.01 -24.84
C SER A 186 40.09 -37.55 -25.35
N SER A 187 40.94 -36.75 -24.69
CA SER A 187 41.70 -35.56 -25.13
C SER A 187 42.50 -35.81 -26.46
N PRO A 188 43.19 -34.83 -27.13
CA PRO A 188 43.99 -33.75 -26.51
C PRO A 188 44.20 -32.40 -27.25
N ALA A 189 44.67 -31.44 -26.43
CA ALA A 189 45.79 -30.49 -26.57
C ALA A 189 45.98 -29.59 -27.82
N GLY A 190 46.28 -28.31 -27.50
CA GLY A 190 46.95 -27.30 -28.31
C GLY A 190 46.42 -25.92 -27.91
N GLY A 191 47.09 -25.04 -27.15
CA GLY A 191 48.51 -24.76 -27.07
C GLY A 191 48.80 -23.50 -27.90
N ASN A 192 48.59 -22.30 -27.35
CA ASN A 192 49.40 -21.14 -27.69
C ASN A 192 49.47 -20.12 -26.54
N ASP A 193 50.72 -19.78 -26.27
CA ASP A 193 51.25 -18.77 -25.38
C ASP A 193 51.55 -17.51 -26.22
N GLY A 194 51.65 -16.33 -25.61
CA GLY A 194 52.16 -15.11 -26.27
C GLY A 194 51.34 -13.84 -25.98
N THR A 195 51.60 -13.08 -24.91
CA THR A 195 52.61 -11.98 -24.77
C THR A 195 52.22 -10.63 -25.38
N GLY A 196 52.21 -9.59 -24.52
CA GLY A 196 52.38 -8.15 -24.84
C GLY A 196 51.11 -7.45 -25.34
N ASP A 197 50.78 -6.21 -25.02
CA ASP A 197 51.51 -5.10 -24.39
C ASP A 197 50.46 -4.12 -23.84
N THR A 198 50.91 -3.37 -22.85
CA THR A 198 50.32 -2.21 -22.20
C THR A 198 50.04 -1.02 -23.12
N SER A 199 48.98 -0.26 -22.81
CA SER A 199 48.92 1.23 -22.78
C SER A 199 47.45 1.64 -22.79
N ALA A 200 46.88 2.02 -21.66
CA ALA A 200 46.90 3.40 -21.17
C ALA A 200 46.28 4.40 -22.16
N SER A 201 44.99 4.67 -21.98
CA SER A 201 44.44 6.01 -22.21
C SER A 201 43.22 6.20 -21.34
N SER A 202 43.45 6.93 -20.26
CA SER A 202 42.45 7.56 -19.42
C SER A 202 41.66 8.56 -20.27
N ALA A 203 40.33 8.45 -20.25
CA ALA A 203 39.45 9.56 -20.57
C ALA A 203 38.32 9.56 -19.55
N ALA A 204 38.46 10.46 -18.58
CA ALA A 204 37.41 10.88 -17.68
C ALA A 204 36.18 11.35 -18.48
N GLY A 205 35.02 10.90 -18.06
CA GLY A 205 33.75 11.26 -18.69
C GLY A 205 32.59 10.82 -17.81
N GLY A 206 32.56 11.34 -16.57
CA GLY A 206 31.38 11.24 -15.72
C GLY A 206 30.17 11.83 -16.43
N ARG A 207 29.30 10.96 -16.94
CA ARG A 207 27.94 11.37 -17.31
C ARG A 207 27.14 11.35 -16.03
N ALA A 208 26.96 12.57 -15.51
CA ALA A 208 25.95 12.93 -14.54
C ALA A 208 24.66 12.15 -14.83
N HIS A 209 24.29 11.30 -13.89
CA HIS A 209 22.94 10.81 -13.78
C HIS A 209 22.07 12.04 -13.57
N SER A 210 21.21 12.34 -14.54
CA SER A 210 20.26 13.44 -14.44
C SER A 210 19.51 13.35 -13.10
N PRO A 211 19.24 14.48 -12.44
CA PRO A 211 18.42 14.49 -11.24
C PRO A 211 17.06 13.93 -11.64
N MET A 212 16.76 12.70 -11.23
CA MET A 212 15.42 12.14 -11.39
C MET A 212 14.51 12.88 -10.44
N ASP A 213 13.61 13.67 -11.00
CA ASP A 213 12.42 14.20 -10.33
C ASP A 213 11.72 13.08 -9.55
N LEU A 214 11.51 13.31 -8.25
CA LEU A 214 11.17 12.32 -7.23
C LEU A 214 9.65 12.21 -6.97
N ASP A 215 8.81 12.40 -8.00
CA ASP A 215 7.35 12.41 -7.82
C ASP A 215 6.55 11.69 -8.93
N ASP A 216 7.16 10.86 -9.78
CA ASP A 216 6.42 10.10 -10.78
C ASP A 216 5.90 8.75 -10.23
N PRO A 217 4.57 8.50 -10.24
CA PRO A 217 4.02 7.21 -9.85
C PRO A 217 4.50 6.14 -10.83
N ASP A 218 5.00 5.02 -10.31
CA ASP A 218 5.45 3.88 -11.11
C ASP A 218 4.38 3.55 -12.18
N PRO A 219 4.73 3.59 -13.49
CA PRO A 219 3.75 3.48 -14.57
C PRO A 219 3.10 2.10 -14.55
N LEU A 220 1.75 2.06 -14.49
CA LEU A 220 1.03 0.80 -14.56
C LEU A 220 1.11 0.23 -15.98
N SER A 221 1.10 -1.10 -16.08
CA SER A 221 0.91 -1.76 -17.35
C SER A 221 -0.47 -1.39 -17.93
N LEU A 222 -0.60 -1.36 -19.25
CA LEU A 222 -1.87 -1.01 -19.93
C LEU A 222 -3.11 -1.78 -19.39
N PRO A 223 -3.05 -3.10 -19.13
CA PRO A 223 -4.19 -3.82 -18.53
C PRO A 223 -4.45 -3.43 -17.07
N ASP A 224 -3.41 -3.15 -16.27
CA ASP A 224 -3.60 -2.70 -14.88
C ASP A 224 -4.14 -1.27 -14.82
N LEU A 225 -3.70 -0.41 -15.74
CA LEU A 225 -4.24 0.93 -15.93
C LEU A 225 -5.74 0.86 -16.26
N ARG A 226 -6.15 -0.08 -17.11
CA ARG A 226 -7.56 -0.31 -17.42
C ARG A 226 -8.36 -0.70 -16.18
N ALA A 227 -7.93 -1.71 -15.43
CA ALA A 227 -8.62 -2.14 -14.21
C ALA A 227 -8.70 -1.02 -13.15
N PHE A 228 -7.62 -0.21 -13.06
CA PHE A 228 -7.60 0.99 -12.25
C PHE A 228 -8.61 2.03 -12.74
N LEU A 229 -8.67 2.34 -14.04
CA LEU A 229 -9.62 3.27 -14.63
C LEU A 229 -11.07 2.83 -14.41
N GLU A 230 -11.38 1.54 -14.56
CA GLU A 230 -12.72 1.00 -14.29
C GLU A 230 -13.12 1.21 -12.82
N THR A 231 -12.21 0.95 -11.90
CA THR A 231 -12.44 1.16 -10.46
C THR A 231 -12.62 2.63 -10.11
N GLN A 232 -11.74 3.51 -10.61
CA GLN A 232 -11.82 4.95 -10.35
C GLN A 232 -13.06 5.58 -11.01
N THR A 233 -13.46 5.11 -12.19
CA THR A 233 -14.70 5.55 -12.86
C THR A 233 -15.92 5.26 -11.99
N ASN A 234 -16.02 4.07 -11.40
CA ASN A 234 -17.12 3.73 -10.49
C ASN A 234 -17.16 4.64 -9.26
N ARG A 235 -15.99 4.95 -8.67
CA ARG A 235 -15.88 5.86 -7.52
C ARG A 235 -16.26 7.29 -7.89
N ILE A 236 -15.84 7.78 -9.06
CA ILE A 236 -16.20 9.11 -9.58
C ILE A 236 -17.72 9.21 -9.78
N VAL A 237 -18.35 8.19 -10.37
CA VAL A 237 -19.81 8.19 -10.58
C VAL A 237 -20.55 8.25 -9.25
N GLN A 238 -20.14 7.47 -8.24
CA GLN A 238 -20.74 7.52 -6.90
C GLN A 238 -20.55 8.89 -6.23
N ALA A 239 -19.37 9.48 -6.34
CA ALA A 239 -19.08 10.79 -5.77
C ALA A 239 -19.88 11.92 -6.45
N ILE A 240 -20.07 11.86 -7.78
CA ILE A 240 -20.92 12.80 -8.53
C ILE A 240 -22.39 12.63 -8.14
N GLN A 241 -22.87 11.39 -7.98
CA GLN A 241 -24.24 11.15 -7.52
C GLN A 241 -24.47 11.73 -6.11
N ALA A 242 -23.51 11.55 -5.20
CA ALA A 242 -23.56 12.14 -3.87
C ALA A 242 -23.53 13.68 -3.90
N LEU A 243 -22.71 14.26 -4.78
CA LEU A 243 -22.68 15.71 -5.01
C LEU A 243 -24.04 16.23 -5.51
N LEU A 244 -24.62 15.60 -6.54
CA LEU A 244 -25.91 15.99 -7.09
C LEU A 244 -27.04 15.87 -6.05
N GLN A 245 -26.97 14.87 -5.16
CA GLN A 245 -27.90 14.74 -4.03
C GLN A 245 -27.72 15.85 -3.00
N ALA A 246 -26.48 16.17 -2.61
CA ALA A 246 -26.17 17.26 -1.70
C ALA A 246 -26.65 18.62 -2.25
N MET A 247 -26.52 18.85 -3.56
CA MET A 247 -26.96 20.07 -4.23
C MET A 247 -28.49 20.26 -4.27
N ARG A 248 -29.27 19.18 -4.15
CA ARG A 248 -30.74 19.27 -4.04
C ARG A 248 -31.18 19.88 -2.71
N GLY A 249 -30.30 19.92 -1.71
CA GLY A 249 -30.50 20.67 -0.48
C GLY A 249 -30.64 22.17 -0.71
N ASN A 250 -31.31 22.86 0.21
CA ASN A 250 -31.59 24.30 0.07
C ASN A 250 -30.33 25.17 0.28
N ALA A 251 -29.26 24.61 0.87
CA ALA A 251 -27.97 25.27 1.08
C ALA A 251 -26.81 24.30 0.81
N PRO A 252 -25.62 24.80 0.40
CA PRO A 252 -24.40 24.01 0.39
C PRO A 252 -23.96 23.75 1.84
N ASP A 253 -24.23 22.55 2.35
CA ASP A 253 -23.84 22.14 3.70
C ASP A 253 -22.40 21.60 3.72
N ASP A 254 -21.82 21.32 4.90
CA ASP A 254 -20.48 20.70 5.00
C ASP A 254 -20.34 19.41 4.16
N GLN A 255 -21.44 18.65 4.01
CA GLN A 255 -21.52 17.44 3.20
C GLN A 255 -21.30 17.71 1.69
N PHE A 256 -21.70 18.88 1.20
CA PHE A 256 -21.47 19.33 -0.16
C PHE A 256 -19.97 19.55 -0.40
N LEU A 257 -19.28 20.23 0.53
CA LEU A 257 -17.83 20.45 0.41
C LEU A 257 -17.03 19.15 0.51
N VAL A 258 -17.46 18.23 1.38
CA VAL A 258 -16.85 16.89 1.48
C VAL A 258 -16.97 16.12 0.17
N THR A 259 -18.12 16.19 -0.52
CA THR A 259 -18.30 15.50 -1.80
C THR A 259 -17.49 16.12 -2.94
N VAL A 260 -17.38 17.45 -3.02
CA VAL A 260 -16.48 18.14 -3.99
C VAL A 260 -15.00 17.76 -3.75
N ARG A 261 -14.55 17.76 -2.50
CA ARG A 261 -13.18 17.33 -2.16
C ARG A 261 -12.94 15.86 -2.44
N SER A 262 -13.95 15.01 -2.23
CA SER A 262 -13.87 13.57 -2.56
C SER A 262 -13.64 13.36 -4.06
N ILE A 263 -14.38 14.05 -4.93
CA ILE A 263 -14.17 13.99 -6.39
C ILE A 263 -12.75 14.42 -6.74
N SER A 264 -12.26 15.53 -6.17
CA SER A 264 -10.90 16.02 -6.39
C SER A 264 -9.82 15.04 -5.90
N GLY A 265 -10.03 14.45 -4.73
CA GLY A 265 -9.14 13.44 -4.15
C GLY A 265 -9.07 12.14 -4.96
N ILE A 266 -10.07 11.85 -5.80
CA ILE A 266 -10.04 10.74 -6.75
C ILE A 266 -9.37 11.14 -8.07
N VAL A 267 -9.74 12.31 -8.62
CA VAL A 267 -9.32 12.74 -9.97
C VAL A 267 -7.86 13.15 -10.04
N VAL A 268 -7.31 13.76 -8.98
CA VAL A 268 -5.88 14.14 -8.93
C VAL A 268 -4.95 12.92 -9.04
N PRO A 269 -5.06 11.88 -8.20
CA PRO A 269 -4.23 10.69 -8.32
C PRO A 269 -4.54 9.87 -9.57
N LEU A 270 -5.80 9.86 -10.05
CA LEU A 270 -6.18 9.28 -11.34
C LEU A 270 -5.37 9.92 -12.47
N THR A 271 -5.34 11.25 -12.53
CA THR A 271 -4.66 12.00 -13.58
C THR A 271 -3.15 11.77 -13.56
N GLY A 272 -2.53 11.80 -12.37
CA GLY A 272 -1.10 11.54 -12.21
C GLY A 272 -0.72 10.12 -12.66
N THR A 273 -1.44 9.12 -12.14
CA THR A 273 -1.24 7.71 -12.47
C THR A 273 -1.39 7.44 -13.98
N CYS A 274 -2.41 8.02 -14.61
CA CYS A 274 -2.62 7.85 -16.04
C CYS A 274 -1.55 8.53 -16.89
N ARG A 275 -1.08 9.72 -16.48
CA ARG A 275 -0.06 10.46 -17.21
C ARG A 275 1.28 9.72 -17.19
N ALA A 276 1.66 9.18 -16.02
CA ALA A 276 2.86 8.34 -15.90
C ALA A 276 2.74 7.06 -16.74
N SER A 277 1.60 6.38 -16.68
CA SER A 277 1.35 5.15 -17.44
C SER A 277 1.35 5.40 -18.96
N LEU A 278 0.78 6.51 -19.42
CA LEU A 278 0.79 6.90 -20.85
C LEU A 278 2.16 7.38 -21.34
N ALA A 279 2.98 7.94 -20.45
CA ALA A 279 4.36 8.33 -20.75
C ALA A 279 5.30 7.12 -20.94
N HIS A 280 4.86 5.91 -20.57
CA HIS A 280 5.64 4.70 -20.77
C HIS A 280 5.94 4.45 -22.25
N ALA A 281 7.16 4.01 -22.56
CA ALA A 281 7.67 3.84 -23.92
C ALA A 281 6.85 2.88 -24.79
N SER A 282 6.11 1.97 -24.16
CA SER A 282 5.26 0.96 -24.81
C SER A 282 3.92 1.51 -25.33
N THR A 283 3.53 2.73 -24.94
CA THR A 283 2.25 3.34 -25.33
C THR A 283 2.35 4.00 -26.71
N PRO A 284 1.45 3.67 -27.66
CA PRO A 284 1.43 4.29 -28.99
C PRO A 284 1.37 5.82 -28.90
N PRO A 285 2.12 6.57 -29.74
CA PRO A 285 2.17 8.03 -29.66
C PRO A 285 0.78 8.67 -29.84
N GLN A 286 -0.06 8.10 -30.71
CA GLN A 286 -1.44 8.57 -30.91
C GLN A 286 -2.31 8.42 -29.65
N VAL A 287 -2.14 7.34 -28.89
CA VAL A 287 -2.86 7.09 -27.63
C VAL A 287 -2.33 8.01 -26.54
N ARG A 288 -1.02 8.23 -26.51
CA ARG A 288 -0.37 9.16 -25.58
C ARG A 288 -0.82 10.60 -25.79
N ASP A 289 -0.83 11.09 -27.02
CA ASP A 289 -1.21 12.47 -27.35
C ASP A 289 -2.69 12.72 -27.07
N LYS A 290 -3.56 11.80 -27.51
CA LYS A 290 -5.01 11.86 -27.22
C LYS A 290 -5.28 11.75 -25.72
N GLY A 291 -4.60 10.84 -25.03
CA GLY A 291 -4.75 10.63 -23.60
C GLY A 291 -4.28 11.84 -22.80
N ASN A 292 -3.16 12.45 -23.18
CA ASN A 292 -2.68 13.68 -22.55
C ASN A 292 -3.64 14.86 -22.72
N ALA A 293 -4.27 15.00 -23.89
CA ALA A 293 -5.30 16.01 -24.12
C ALA A 293 -6.54 15.79 -23.24
N ILE A 294 -7.02 14.55 -23.14
CA ILE A 294 -8.15 14.19 -22.25
C ILE A 294 -7.79 14.42 -20.78
N LEU A 295 -6.57 14.06 -20.37
CA LEU A 295 -6.09 14.27 -18.99
C LEU A 295 -5.90 15.74 -18.64
N ALA A 296 -5.54 16.59 -19.60
CA ALA A 296 -5.52 18.04 -19.40
C ALA A 296 -6.94 18.57 -19.16
N GLN A 297 -7.88 18.19 -20.03
CA GLN A 297 -9.29 18.56 -19.90
C GLN A 297 -9.92 18.06 -18.58
N LEU A 298 -9.56 16.85 -18.13
CA LEU A 298 -9.99 16.29 -16.85
C LEU A 298 -9.46 17.10 -15.66
N ALA A 299 -8.18 17.49 -15.70
CA ALA A 299 -7.57 18.29 -14.64
C ALA A 299 -8.18 19.70 -14.55
N ASP A 300 -8.46 20.31 -15.70
CA ASP A 300 -9.09 21.63 -15.76
C ASP A 300 -10.53 21.58 -15.26
N ALA A 301 -11.32 20.60 -15.68
CA ALA A 301 -12.69 20.40 -15.19
C ALA A 301 -12.72 20.12 -13.68
N ASN A 302 -11.73 19.40 -13.14
CA ASN A 302 -11.63 19.16 -11.70
C ASN A 302 -11.27 20.41 -10.91
N ARG A 303 -10.36 21.24 -11.44
CA ARG A 303 -10.00 22.52 -10.84
C ARG A 303 -11.18 23.49 -10.83
N GLU A 304 -11.92 23.55 -11.94
CA GLU A 304 -13.14 24.34 -12.05
C GLU A 304 -14.19 23.88 -11.04
N LEU A 305 -14.41 22.56 -10.92
CA LEU A 305 -15.34 21.99 -9.94
C LEU A 305 -14.98 22.37 -8.50
N ALA A 306 -13.70 22.30 -8.13
CA ALA A 306 -13.23 22.69 -6.80
C ALA A 306 -13.43 24.18 -6.54
N GLN A 307 -13.04 25.05 -7.49
CA GLN A 307 -13.20 26.50 -7.39
C GLN A 307 -14.67 26.91 -7.26
N LEU A 308 -15.55 26.31 -8.07
CA LEU A 308 -17.00 26.55 -8.00
C LEU A 308 -17.58 26.06 -6.67
N GLY A 309 -17.07 24.94 -6.13
CA GLY A 309 -17.48 24.42 -4.82
C GLY A 309 -17.10 25.34 -3.67
N ASP A 310 -15.86 25.84 -3.65
CA ASP A 310 -15.38 26.77 -2.64
C ASP A 310 -16.12 28.14 -2.74
N ALA A 311 -16.30 28.66 -3.96
CA ALA A 311 -17.03 29.92 -4.19
C ALA A 311 -18.51 29.84 -3.82
N LEU A 312 -19.14 28.66 -3.96
CA LEU A 312 -20.51 28.41 -3.47
C LEU A 312 -20.59 28.36 -1.94
N ALA A 313 -19.52 27.91 -1.27
CA ALA A 313 -19.46 27.83 0.19
C ALA A 313 -19.10 29.16 0.87
N GLU A 314 -18.27 29.99 0.22
CA GLU A 314 -17.85 31.31 0.76
C GLU A 314 -18.96 32.38 0.69
N GLY A 315 -20.07 32.09 0.00
CA GLY A 315 -21.35 32.78 0.21
C GLY A 315 -21.31 34.30 0.35
N GLY A 316 -21.08 35.03 -0.76
CA GLY A 316 -21.64 36.37 -0.90
C GLY A 316 -20.75 37.59 -0.62
N ALA A 317 -19.43 37.51 -0.76
CA ALA A 317 -18.57 38.70 -0.79
C ALA A 317 -18.37 39.21 -2.24
N GLY A 318 -19.41 39.80 -2.83
CA GLY A 318 -19.24 40.80 -3.89
C GLY A 318 -19.27 40.37 -5.37
N ASN A 319 -19.57 39.12 -5.71
CA ASN A 319 -19.82 38.74 -7.11
C ASN A 319 -20.96 37.71 -7.24
N VAL A 320 -21.60 37.65 -8.41
CA VAL A 320 -22.70 36.71 -8.71
C VAL A 320 -22.28 35.30 -8.28
N PRO A 321 -23.00 34.67 -7.33
CA PRO A 321 -22.60 33.35 -6.84
C PRO A 321 -22.62 32.36 -8.00
N PRO A 322 -21.60 31.49 -8.13
CA PRO A 322 -21.60 30.48 -9.17
C PRO A 322 -22.86 29.63 -9.05
N SER A 323 -23.50 29.37 -10.19
CA SER A 323 -24.76 28.65 -10.19
C SER A 323 -24.51 27.17 -9.89
N LYS A 324 -25.43 26.53 -9.16
CA LYS A 324 -25.45 25.06 -9.00
C LYS A 324 -25.38 24.34 -10.37
N GLN A 325 -25.89 24.96 -11.43
CA GLN A 325 -25.81 24.45 -12.79
C GLN A 325 -24.38 24.38 -13.33
N GLN A 326 -23.55 25.40 -13.09
CA GLN A 326 -22.13 25.40 -13.49
C GLN A 326 -21.37 24.28 -12.79
N LEU A 327 -21.62 24.09 -11.50
CA LEU A 327 -21.00 23.00 -10.73
C LEU A 327 -21.40 21.62 -11.27
N ALA A 328 -22.70 21.43 -11.58
CA ALA A 328 -23.17 20.19 -12.21
C ALA A 328 -22.50 19.98 -13.57
N SER A 329 -22.37 21.03 -14.39
CA SER A 329 -21.69 20.96 -15.68
C SER A 329 -20.23 20.50 -15.55
N ALA A 330 -19.47 21.09 -14.62
CA ALA A 330 -18.09 20.69 -14.37
C ALA A 330 -17.99 19.22 -13.88
N ALA A 331 -18.91 18.78 -13.02
CA ALA A 331 -18.97 17.39 -12.56
C ALA A 331 -19.27 16.41 -13.71
N TYR A 332 -20.16 16.78 -14.64
CA TYR A 332 -20.43 15.98 -15.84
C TYR A 332 -19.24 15.95 -16.80
N GLU A 333 -18.50 17.06 -16.95
CA GLU A 333 -17.28 17.11 -17.77
C GLU A 333 -16.20 16.16 -17.21
N VAL A 334 -16.05 16.10 -15.88
CA VAL A 334 -15.17 15.13 -15.19
C VAL A 334 -15.55 13.69 -15.54
N ALA A 335 -16.85 13.34 -15.47
CA ALA A 335 -17.32 11.99 -15.83
C ALA A 335 -17.08 11.67 -17.31
N LYS A 336 -17.33 12.64 -18.20
CA LYS A 336 -17.14 12.51 -19.65
C LYS A 336 -15.66 12.26 -19.99
N CYS A 337 -14.74 13.03 -19.42
CA CYS A 337 -13.30 12.85 -19.65
C CYS A 337 -12.81 11.51 -19.11
N THR A 338 -13.27 11.11 -17.92
CA THR A 338 -12.93 9.81 -17.33
C THR A 338 -13.39 8.65 -18.23
N LYS A 339 -14.60 8.74 -18.79
CA LYS A 339 -15.13 7.74 -19.73
C LYS A 339 -14.37 7.72 -21.06
N ALA A 340 -14.01 8.89 -21.59
CA ALA A 340 -13.22 9.00 -22.81
C ALA A 340 -11.81 8.39 -22.63
N LEU A 341 -11.22 8.59 -21.45
CA LEU A 341 -9.93 8.02 -21.09
C LEU A 341 -9.99 6.49 -21.02
N LEU A 342 -11.04 5.93 -20.41
CA LEU A 342 -11.28 4.48 -20.40
C LEU A 342 -11.41 3.93 -21.82
N GLY A 343 -12.26 4.53 -22.66
CA GLY A 343 -12.46 4.10 -24.04
C GLY A 343 -11.20 4.20 -24.91
N LEU A 344 -10.26 5.09 -24.57
CA LEU A 344 -8.98 5.20 -25.26
C LEU A 344 -8.01 4.07 -24.89
N VAL A 345 -8.09 3.54 -23.66
CA VAL A 345 -7.26 2.43 -23.18
C VAL A 345 -7.83 1.06 -23.58
N GLU A 346 -9.10 1.02 -24.02
CA GLU A 346 -9.76 -0.18 -24.55
C GLU A 346 -9.55 -0.41 -26.06
N MET A 347 -9.03 0.58 -26.79
CA MET A 347 -8.76 0.52 -28.24
C MET A 347 -7.37 -0.03 -28.56
#